data_AF-A0A943EEY2-F1
#
_entry.id   AF-A0A943EEY2-F1
#
_cell.length_a   1.000
_cell.length_b   1.000
_cell.length_c   1.000
_cell.angle_alpha   90.00
_cell.angle_beta   90.00
_cell.angle_gamma   90.00
#
_symmetry.space_group_name_H-M   'P 1'
#
loop_
_entity.id
_entity.type
_entity.pdbx_description
1 polymer ?
#
loop_
_entity_poly.entity_id
_entity_poly.type
_entity_poly.pdbx_seq_one_letter_code
_entity_poly.pdbx_strand_id
1 'polypeptide(L)' 'MGNEGTGLARLTQEQCDFLVSLPQAGNIASLNVAQAATACMYEWMRQARVQAQN' A
#
# COMPACT_ATOMS: atom_id res chain seq x y z
N MET A 1 0.12 -3.20 -6.08
CA MET A 1 1.33 -2.36 -6.19
C MET A 1 1.60 -2.11 -7.65
N GLY A 2 1.90 -0.87 -8.03
CA GLY A 2 2.07 -0.48 -9.43
C GLY A 2 3.52 -0.50 -9.90
N ASN A 3 3.71 -0.28 -11.20
CA ASN A 3 5.00 0.06 -11.78
C ASN A 3 5.46 1.44 -11.28
N GLU A 4 6.76 1.66 -11.10
CA GLU A 4 7.30 2.92 -10.58
C GLU A 4 7.05 4.14 -11.48
N GLY A 5 6.88 3.95 -12.80
CA GLY A 5 6.59 5.03 -13.74
C GLY A 5 5.10 5.17 -14.06
N THR A 6 4.46 4.06 -14.43
CA THR A 6 3.06 4.10 -14.92
C THR A 6 2.02 3.80 -13.85
N GLY A 7 2.44 3.47 -12.63
CA GLY A 7 1.52 3.17 -11.53
C GLY A 7 0.80 1.84 -11.70
N LEU A 8 -0.38 1.72 -11.10
CA LEU A 8 -1.19 0.50 -11.14
C LEU A 8 -1.91 0.39 -12.49
N ALA A 9 -1.79 -0.75 -13.17
CA ALA A 9 -2.51 -0.98 -14.41
C ALA A 9 -4.03 -0.97 -14.19
N ARG A 10 -4.78 -0.35 -15.10
CA ARG A 10 -6.25 -0.20 -15.00
C ARG A 10 -6.97 -1.53 -14.74
N LEU A 11 -6.70 -2.56 -15.53
CA LEU A 11 -7.35 -3.87 -15.37
C LEU A 11 -7.02 -4.51 -14.02
N THR A 12 -5.80 -4.32 -13.51
CA THR A 12 -5.42 -4.77 -12.17
C THR A 12 -6.21 -4.01 -11.11
N GLN A 13 -6.35 -2.68 -11.25
CA GLN A 13 -7.14 -1.86 -10.34
C GLN A 13 -8.62 -2.29 -10.32
N GLU A 14 -9.19 -2.60 -11.49
CA GLU A 14 -10.58 -3.05 -11.64
C GLU A 14 -10.84 -4.44 -11.04
N GLN A 15 -9.80 -5.28 -10.96
CA GLN A 15 -9.87 -6.61 -10.37
C GLN A 15 -9.60 -6.63 -8.85
N CYS A 16 -9.13 -5.52 -8.27
CA CYS A 16 -8.90 -5.44 -6.83
C CYS A 16 -10.23 -5.25 -6.08
N ASP A 17 -10.46 -6.07 -5.04
CA ASP A 17 -11.61 -5.89 -4.14
C ASP A 17 -11.53 -4.57 -3.36
N PHE A 18 -10.31 -4.12 -3.06
CA PHE A 18 -10.05 -2.91 -2.32
C PHE A 18 -8.87 -2.13 -2.92
N LEU A 19 -8.97 -0.81 -2.83
CA LEU A 19 -7.88 0.11 -3.12
C LEU A 19 -7.55 0.88 -1.85
N VAL A 20 -6.27 0.91 -1.50
CA VAL A 20 -5.75 1.60 -0.31
C VAL A 20 -4.66 2.57 -0.71
N SER A 21 -4.47 3.61 0.10
CA SER A 21 -3.40 4.59 -0.07
C SER A 21 -2.70 4.83 1.26
N LEU A 22 -1.40 5.08 1.20
CA LEU A 22 -0.65 5.58 2.35
C LEU A 22 -0.83 7.11 2.39
N PRO A 23 -1.28 7.69 3.51
CA PRO A 23 -1.39 9.13 3.62
C PRO A 23 0.01 9.75 3.52
N GLN A 24 0.17 10.69 2.58
CA GLN A 24 1.41 11.43 2.36
C GLN A 24 1.16 12.90 2.71
N ALA A 25 2.08 13.51 3.47
CA ALA A 25 1.96 14.91 3.86
C ALA A 25 2.65 15.83 2.84
N GLY A 26 1.97 16.90 2.45
CA GLY A 26 2.49 17.91 1.52
C GLY A 26 2.51 17.47 0.06
N ASN A 27 3.08 18.31 -0.80
CA ASN A 27 3.18 18.06 -2.23
C ASN A 27 4.47 17.29 -2.53
N ILE A 28 4.46 16.00 -2.23
CA ILE A 28 5.53 15.08 -2.60
C ILE A 28 5.10 14.19 -3.77
N ALA A 29 6.08 13.69 -4.50
CA ALA A 29 5.86 12.60 -5.45
C ALA A 29 5.43 11.31 -4.70
N SER A 30 5.24 10.23 -5.44
CA SER A 30 4.96 8.91 -4.86
C SER A 30 6.15 8.38 -4.06
N LEU A 31 5.86 7.57 -3.04
CA LEU A 31 6.88 6.72 -2.42
C LEU A 31 7.43 5.71 -3.44
N ASN A 32 8.66 5.26 -3.22
CA ASN A 32 9.19 4.09 -3.94
C ASN A 32 8.28 2.87 -3.68
N VAL A 33 8.12 2.01 -4.69
CA VAL A 33 7.23 0.84 -4.58
C VAL A 33 7.64 -0.09 -3.44
N ALA A 34 8.93 -0.31 -3.19
CA ALA A 34 9.39 -1.16 -2.10
C ALA A 34 9.13 -0.53 -0.72
N GLN A 35 9.25 0.79 -0.59
CA GLN A 35 8.94 1.51 0.65
C GLN A 35 7.45 1.46 0.97
N ALA A 36 6.59 1.69 -0.03
CA ALA A 36 5.14 1.54 0.14
C ALA A 36 4.77 0.09 0.51
N ALA A 37 5.43 -0.91 -0.09
CA ALA A 37 5.20 -2.33 0.24
C ALA A 37 5.53 -2.62 1.70
N THR A 38 6.70 -2.15 2.13
CA THR A 38 7.22 -2.35 3.47
C THR A 38 6.27 -1.74 4.51
N ALA A 39 5.78 -0.52 4.28
CA ALA A 39 4.81 0.12 5.17
C ALA A 39 3.49 -0.67 5.27
N CYS A 40 2.95 -1.13 4.14
CA CYS A 40 1.73 -1.95 4.14
C CYS A 40 1.92 -3.28 4.88
N MET A 41 3.04 -3.99 4.66
CA MET A 41 3.33 -5.24 5.36
C MET A 41 3.54 -5.03 6.86
N TYR A 42 4.21 -3.94 7.24
CA TYR A 42 4.38 -3.58 8.64
C TYR A 42 3.03 -3.35 9.33
N GLU A 43 2.12 -2.59 8.69
CA GLU A 43 0.79 -2.34 9.25
C GLU A 43 -0.02 -3.64 9.38
N TRP A 44 0.03 -4.52 8.39
CA TRP A 44 -0.62 -5.82 8.49
C TRP A 44 -0.06 -6.62 9.67
N MET A 45 1.25 -6.70 9.83
CA MET A 45 1.87 -7.40 10.96
C MET A 45 1.48 -6.77 12.31
N ARG A 46 1.42 -5.43 12.38
CA ARG A 46 0.99 -4.70 13.59
C ARG A 46 -0.44 -5.08 13.97
N GLN A 47 -1.36 -5.08 13.00
CA GLN A 47 -2.75 -5.47 13.24
C GLN A 47 -2.87 -6.96 13.60
N ALA A 48 -2.17 -7.84 12.88
CA ALA A 48 -2.21 -9.29 13.13
C ALA A 48 -1.74 -9.65 14.55
N ARG A 49 -0.71 -8.97 15.05
CA ARG A 49 -0.24 -9.15 16.45
C ARG A 49 -1.25 -8.66 17.47
N VAL A 50 -1.94 -7.54 17.21
CA VAL A 50 -3.01 -7.04 18.10
C VAL A 50 -4.18 -8.01 18.13
N GLN A 51 -4.57 -8.59 16.98
CA GLN A 51 -5.66 -9.56 16.92
C GLN A 51 -5.33 -10.88 17.64
N ALA A 52 -4.08 -11.36 17.55
CA ALA A 52 -3.64 -12.59 18.21
C ALA A 52 -3.58 -12.49 19.76
N GLN A 53 -3.71 -11.29 20.32
CA GLN A 53 -3.71 -11.05 21.77
C GLN A 53 -5.13 -10.94 22.36
N ASN A 54 -6.17 -11.06 21.53
CA ASN A 54 -7.57 -11.06 21.92
C ASN A 54 -8.14 -12.48 21.87
#